data_AF-A0A7V8VV24-F1
#
_entry.id   AF-A0A7V8VV24-F1
#
_cell.length_a   1.000
_cell.length_b   1.000
_cell.length_c   1.000
_cell.angle_alpha   90.00
_cell.angle_beta   90.00
_cell.angle_gamma   90.00
#
_symmetry.space_group_name_H-M   'P 1'
#
loop_
_entity.id
_entity.type
_entity.pdbx_description
1 polymer ?
#
loop_
_entity_poly.entity_id
_entity_poly.type
_entity_poly.pdbx_seq_one_letter_code
_entity_poly.pdbx_strand_id
1 'polypeptide(L)' 'QMLIRPIPLGRLIYPEEVASLAAWLCSPAADAVTGTAIPIAGGQVS' A
#
# COMPACT_ATOMS: atom_id res chain seq x y z
N GLN A 1 -2.45 13.20 -16.63
CA GLN A 1 -1.71 13.89 -15.54
C GLN A 1 -2.51 14.12 -14.25
N MET A 2 -3.80 14.50 -14.32
CA MET A 2 -4.57 14.96 -13.14
C MET A 2 -4.65 13.94 -11.98
N LEU A 3 -4.71 12.63 -12.30
CA LEU A 3 -4.73 11.54 -11.33
C LEU A 3 -3.41 11.35 -10.56
N ILE A 4 -2.28 11.77 -11.14
CA ILE A 4 -0.95 11.53 -10.57
C ILE A 4 -0.52 12.68 -9.67
N ARG A 5 -0.98 13.91 -9.97
CA ARG A 5 -0.61 15.12 -9.21
C ARG A 5 -0.82 15.02 -7.69
N PRO A 6 -1.90 14.42 -7.16
CA PRO A 6 -2.08 14.29 -5.72
C PRO A 6 -1.30 13.14 -5.09
N ILE A 7 -0.54 12.35 -5.86
CA ILE A 7 0.22 11.20 -5.38
C ILE A 7 1.69 11.61 -5.24
N PRO A 8 2.24 11.78 -4.03
CA PRO A 8 3.66 12.11 -3.82
C PRO A 8 4.64 11.16 -4.51
N LEU A 9 4.30 9.87 -4.62
CA LEU A 9 5.08 8.87 -5.36
C LEU A 9 5.24 9.21 -6.86
N GLY A 10 4.40 10.10 -7.41
CA GLY A 10 4.51 10.57 -8.80
C GLY A 10 4.09 9.53 -9.84
N ARG A 11 3.49 8.41 -9.42
CA ARG A 11 2.94 7.38 -10.29
C ARG A 11 1.78 6.63 -9.61
N LEU A 12 1.02 5.89 -10.40
CA LEU A 12 0.08 4.92 -9.87
C LEU A 12 0.84 3.76 -9.22
N ILE A 13 0.20 3.16 -8.23
CA ILE A 13 0.66 1.92 -7.59
C ILE A 13 0.41 0.76 -8.55
N TYR A 14 1.35 -0.18 -8.58
CA TYR A 14 1.23 -1.40 -9.35
C TYR A 14 0.56 -2.52 -8.54
N PRO A 15 -0.18 -3.44 -9.18
CA PRO A 15 -0.82 -4.58 -8.49
C PRO A 15 0.14 -5.41 -7.63
N GLU A 16 1.40 -5.54 -8.05
CA GLU A 16 2.44 -6.30 -7.36
C GLU A 16 2.81 -5.69 -6.00
N GLU A 17 2.69 -4.37 -5.86
CA GLU A 17 2.93 -3.67 -4.59
C GLU A 17 1.81 -3.98 -3.59
N VAL A 18 0.57 -4.13 -4.06
CA VAL A 18 -0.57 -4.58 -3.25
C VAL A 18 -0.41 -6.05 -2.87
N ALA A 19 -0.05 -6.90 -3.83
CA ALA A 19 0.18 -8.33 -3.61
C ALA A 19 1.31 -8.57 -2.61
N SER A 20 2.36 -7.74 -2.63
CA SER A 20 3.48 -7.84 -1.69
C SER A 20 3.05 -7.58 -0.24
N LEU A 21 2.20 -6.57 0.01
CA LEU A 21 1.66 -6.36 1.35
C LEU A 21 0.74 -7.51 1.78
N ALA A 22 -0.12 -8.00 0.87
CA ALA A 22 -0.98 -9.13 1.15
C ALA A 22 -0.17 -10.40 1.49
N ALA A 23 0.90 -10.67 0.75
CA ALA A 23 1.82 -11.78 1.02
C ALA A 23 2.51 -11.64 2.39
N TRP A 24 2.95 -10.43 2.74
CA TRP A 24 3.51 -10.16 4.06
C TRP A 24 2.49 -10.36 5.19
N LEU A 25 1.24 -9.89 5.02
CA LEU A 25 0.16 -10.08 5.99
C LEU A 25 -0.19 -11.56 6.21
N CYS A 26 -0.03 -12.41 5.19
CA CYS A 26 -0.21 -13.85 5.29
C CYS A 26 1.03 -14.61 5.82
N SER A 27 2.12 -13.90 6.12
CA SER A 27 3.36 -14.51 6.62
C SER A 27 3.44 -14.46 8.15
N PRO A 28 4.26 -15.32 8.78
CA PRO A 28 4.49 -15.27 10.23
C PRO A 28 5.04 -13.93 10.74
N ALA A 29 5.65 -13.12 9.87
CA ALA A 29 6.19 -11.81 10.24
C ALA A 29 5.08 -10.80 10.62
N ALA A 30 3.82 -11.08 10.27
CA ALA A 30 2.67 -10.24 10.56
C ALA A 30 1.78 -10.79 11.70
N ASP A 31 2.22 -11.78 12.48
CA ASP A 31 1.38 -12.49 13.48
C ASP A 31 0.68 -11.57 14.49
N ALA A 32 1.26 -10.42 14.82
CA ALA A 32 0.67 -9.44 15.76
C ALA A 32 -0.08 -8.30 15.07
N VAL A 33 -0.20 -8.32 13.74
CA VAL A 33 -0.78 -7.24 12.94
C VAL A 33 -2.22 -7.60 12.60
N THR A 34 -3.15 -7.03 13.37
CA THR A 34 -4.58 -7.32 13.25
C THR A 34 -5.41 -6.06 13.52
N GLY A 35 -6.66 -6.05 13.03
CA GLY A 35 -7.63 -4.97 13.28
C GLY A 35 -7.27 -3.61 12.67
N THR A 36 -6.33 -3.56 11.73
CA THR A 36 -5.82 -2.32 11.15
C THR A 36 -6.01 -2.26 9.63
N ALA A 37 -6.19 -1.06 9.11
CA ALA A 37 -6.16 -0.77 7.68
C ALA A 37 -4.82 -0.13 7.33
N ILE A 38 -4.01 -0.82 6.52
CA ILE A 38 -2.70 -0.33 6.09
C ILE A 38 -2.84 0.34 4.72
N PRO A 39 -2.62 1.66 4.60
CA PRO A 39 -2.78 2.35 3.32
C PRO A 39 -1.62 2.04 2.36
N ILE A 40 -1.96 1.58 1.17
CA ILE A 40 -1.05 1.53 0.01
C ILE A 40 -1.53 2.61 -0.96
N ALA A 41 -1.00 3.82 -0.83
CA ALA A 41 -1.56 4.99 -1.52
C ALA A 41 -0.52 5.93 -2.15
N GLY A 42 0.76 5.55 -2.19
CA GLY A 42 1.82 6.38 -2.76
C GLY A 42 1.94 7.76 -2.09
N GLY A 43 1.54 7.88 -0.82
CA GLY A 43 1.55 9.13 -0.05
C GLY A 43 0.29 9.98 -0.15
N GLN A 44 -0.77 9.53 -0.84
CA GLN A 44 -1.98 10.34 -1.07
C GLN A 44 -2.92 10.46 0.17
N VAL A 45 -2.64 9.77 1.27
CA VAL A 45 -3.47 9.77 2.50
C VAL A 45 -2.72 10.40 3.69
N SER A 46 -1.75 11.27 3.39
CA SER A 46 -0.92 11.99 4.36
C SER A 46 -1.19 13.48 4.32
#